data_AF-A0A6G2Q2F8-F1
#
_entry.id   AF-A0A6G2Q2F8-F1
#
_cell.length_a   1.000
_cell.length_b   1.000
_cell.length_c   1.000
_cell.angle_alpha   90.00
_cell.angle_beta   90.00
_cell.angle_gamma   90.00
#
_symmetry.space_group_name_H-M   'P 1'
#
loop_
_entity.id
_entity.type
_entity.pdbx_description
1 polymer ?
#
loop_
_entity_poly.entity_id
_entity_poly.type
_entity_poly.pdbx_seq_one_letter_code
_entity_poly.pdbx_strand_id
1 'polypeptide(L)'
;MVSDRGDPPLDALVGFFVRTLVLRVDASGERDFGTLLERTRGTDVAAFAHQDVPFEQVVELVNPARSLNCHPLAQVMLAFQVEEAEPPRMASLTGRHQPVDLGVAKFDLCFKVVERFTPEGTAAGVEGTVEYATDVFDADTARTLAADLVTFLEEAPGRAA
;
A
#
# COMPACT_ATOMS: atom_id res chain seq x y z
N MET A 1 -1.28 0.35 4.05
CA MET A 1 -2.15 -0.22 5.13
C MET A 1 -1.27 -0.90 6.15
N VAL A 2 -1.69 -0.96 7.42
CA VAL A 2 -0.94 -1.62 8.50
C VAL A 2 -1.83 -2.62 9.21
N SER A 3 -1.27 -3.80 9.50
CA SER A 3 -1.93 -4.85 10.26
C SER A 3 -1.78 -4.56 11.76
N ASP A 4 -2.89 -4.45 12.48
CA ASP A 4 -2.93 -4.25 13.93
C ASP A 4 -2.82 -5.57 14.72
N ARG A 5 -2.17 -6.60 14.14
CA ARG A 5 -2.02 -7.92 14.77
C ARG A 5 -0.77 -8.03 15.66
N GLY A 6 -0.39 -6.94 16.33
CA GLY A 6 0.77 -6.91 17.22
C GLY A 6 0.57 -7.67 18.54
N ASP A 7 -0.68 -7.99 18.88
CA ASP A 7 -1.06 -8.67 20.12
C ASP A 7 -1.49 -10.13 19.86
N PRO A 8 -0.82 -11.14 20.46
CA PRO A 8 -1.11 -12.57 20.23
C PRO A 8 -2.59 -13.00 20.38
N PRO A 9 -3.43 -12.39 21.25
CA PRO A 9 -4.84 -12.73 21.32
C PRO A 9 -5.67 -12.36 20.07
N LEU A 10 -5.19 -11.42 19.25
CA LEU A 10 -5.93 -10.91 18.08
C LEU A 10 -5.71 -11.77 16.83
N ASP A 11 -4.70 -12.64 16.82
CA ASP A 11 -4.35 -13.47 15.66
C ASP A 11 -5.46 -14.44 15.25
N ALA A 12 -6.16 -15.00 16.25
CA ALA A 12 -7.23 -15.96 16.06
C ALA A 12 -8.61 -15.32 15.81
N LEU A 13 -8.71 -13.98 15.86
CA LEU A 13 -9.98 -13.27 15.76
C LEU A 13 -10.32 -12.89 14.32
N VAL A 14 -11.54 -13.23 13.90
CA VAL A 14 -12.11 -12.76 12.63
C VAL A 14 -12.78 -11.40 12.87
N GLY A 15 -12.27 -10.35 12.24
CA GLY A 15 -12.77 -8.98 12.38
C GLY A 15 -12.02 -7.98 11.51
N PHE A 16 -12.44 -6.72 11.55
CA PHE A 16 -11.83 -5.64 10.75
C PHE A 16 -10.73 -4.93 11.56
N PHE A 17 -9.48 -5.33 11.32
CA PHE A 17 -8.29 -4.84 12.05
C PHE A 17 -7.30 -4.07 11.16
N VAL A 18 -7.71 -3.73 9.94
CA VAL A 18 -6.85 -3.01 9.00
C VAL A 18 -6.94 -1.53 9.33
N ARG A 19 -5.78 -0.90 9.54
CA ARG A 19 -5.68 0.55 9.75
C ARG A 19 -5.10 1.25 8.53
N THR A 20 -5.59 2.47 8.29
CA THR A 20 -5.09 3.37 7.25
C THR A 20 -4.25 4.45 7.89
N LEU A 21 -2.96 4.52 7.57
CA LEU A 21 -2.09 5.63 7.93
C LEU A 21 -1.96 6.58 6.73
N VAL A 22 -2.07 7.88 7.00
CA VAL A 22 -1.81 8.92 6.01
C VAL A 22 -0.33 9.28 6.09
N LEU A 23 0.40 9.01 5.02
CA LEU A 23 1.82 9.33 4.91
C LEU A 23 1.99 10.53 4.00
N ARG A 24 2.58 11.61 4.52
CA ARG A 24 2.85 12.83 3.76
C ARG A 24 4.31 12.87 3.34
N VAL A 25 4.55 12.74 2.05
CA VAL A 25 5.88 12.90 1.45
C VAL A 25 5.96 14.27 0.80
N ASP A 26 6.96 15.06 1.18
CA ASP A 26 7.30 16.30 0.49
C ASP A 26 8.49 16.04 -0.44
N ALA A 27 8.18 15.84 -1.73
CA ALA A 27 9.17 15.66 -2.78
C ALA A 27 9.59 16.99 -3.43
N SER A 28 9.12 18.14 -2.93
CA SER A 28 9.47 19.42 -3.52
C SER A 28 10.92 19.78 -3.25
N GLY A 29 11.63 20.23 -4.29
CA GLY A 29 12.98 20.78 -4.17
C GLY A 29 14.13 19.77 -4.14
N GLU A 30 13.88 18.48 -3.96
CA GLU A 30 14.97 17.49 -3.86
C GLU A 30 15.26 16.76 -5.16
N ARG A 31 16.53 16.82 -5.58
CA ARG A 31 17.02 16.11 -6.78
C ARG A 31 17.68 14.77 -6.44
N ASP A 32 18.02 14.56 -5.17
CA ASP A 32 18.68 13.35 -4.69
C ASP A 32 17.69 12.36 -4.09
N PHE A 33 17.68 11.13 -4.62
CA PHE A 33 16.72 10.11 -4.22
C PHE A 33 17.04 9.53 -2.84
N GLY A 34 18.33 9.35 -2.52
CA GLY A 34 18.75 8.82 -1.21
C GLY A 34 18.29 9.72 -0.05
N THR A 35 18.50 11.03 -0.18
CA THR A 35 18.06 12.04 0.80
C THR A 35 16.54 12.05 0.96
N LEU A 36 15.79 11.98 -0.15
CA LEU A 36 14.33 11.90 -0.10
C LEU A 36 13.86 10.62 0.61
N LEU A 37 14.51 9.49 0.33
CA LEU A 37 14.19 8.20 0.95
C LEU A 37 14.47 8.21 2.46
N GLU A 38 15.60 8.76 2.89
CA GLU A 38 15.93 8.87 4.32
C GLU A 38 14.92 9.72 5.09
N ARG A 39 14.53 10.88 4.52
CA ARG A 39 13.51 11.76 5.12
C ARG A 39 12.14 11.10 5.16
N THR A 40 11.76 10.42 4.08
CA THR A 40 10.50 9.68 3.99
C THR A 40 10.47 8.58 5.03
N ARG A 41 11.53 7.77 5.13
CA ARG A 41 11.69 6.74 6.16
C ARG A 41 11.55 7.33 7.57
N GLY A 42 12.21 8.46 7.86
CA GLY A 42 12.10 9.12 9.15
C GLY A 42 10.67 9.55 9.48
N THR A 43 9.96 10.12 8.51
CA THR A 43 8.56 10.55 8.65
C THR A 43 7.61 9.38 8.84
N ASP A 44 7.79 8.32 8.05
CA ASP A 44 6.94 7.13 8.10
C ASP A 44 7.13 6.38 9.42
N VAL A 45 8.38 6.17 9.86
CA VAL A 45 8.69 5.56 11.17
C VAL A 45 8.05 6.35 12.32
N ALA A 46 8.10 7.69 12.27
CA ALA A 46 7.42 8.52 13.26
C ALA A 46 5.90 8.36 13.19
N ALA A 47 5.31 8.23 12.00
CA ALA A 47 3.88 7.98 11.84
C ALA A 47 3.46 6.60 12.39
N PHE A 48 4.29 5.56 12.22
CA PHE A 48 4.05 4.24 12.82
C PHE A 48 3.99 4.26 14.35
N ALA A 49 4.70 5.19 15.00
CA ALA A 49 4.62 5.38 16.45
C ALA A 49 3.25 5.91 16.92
N HIS A 50 2.40 6.38 15.99
CA HIS A 50 1.06 6.91 16.25
C HIS A 50 -0.04 6.12 15.52
N GLN A 51 0.23 4.88 15.13
CA GLN A 51 -0.70 4.03 14.37
C GLN A 51 -2.02 3.72 15.10
N ASP A 52 -2.10 3.98 16.41
CA ASP A 52 -3.30 3.81 17.24
C ASP A 52 -4.32 4.93 17.10
N VAL A 53 -3.96 6.04 16.46
CA VAL A 53 -4.88 7.15 16.21
C VAL A 53 -5.84 6.76 15.07
N PRO A 54 -7.17 6.75 15.31
CA PRO A 54 -8.14 6.46 14.26
C PRO A 54 -8.06 7.49 13.12
N PHE A 55 -8.15 7.01 11.87
CA PHE A 55 -8.10 7.87 10.69
C PHE A 55 -9.16 8.99 10.74
N GLU A 56 -10.36 8.68 11.22
CA GLU A 56 -11.47 9.62 11.35
C GLU A 56 -11.12 10.80 12.27
N GLN A 57 -10.37 10.55 13.35
CA GLN A 57 -9.91 11.61 14.26
C GLN A 57 -8.87 12.51 13.58
N VAL A 58 -7.99 11.94 12.76
CA VAL A 58 -7.03 12.72 11.97
C VAL A 58 -7.76 13.63 10.98
N VAL A 59 -8.77 13.11 10.28
CA VAL A 59 -9.61 13.90 9.36
C VAL A 59 -10.31 15.05 10.10
N GLU A 60 -10.87 14.78 11.27
CA GLU A 60 -11.54 15.80 12.09
C GLU A 60 -10.59 16.92 12.51
N LEU A 61 -9.40 16.57 12.99
CA LEU A 61 -8.41 17.53 13.49
C LEU A 61 -7.77 18.35 12.36
N VAL A 62 -7.47 17.73 11.21
CA VAL A 62 -6.93 18.44 10.04
C VAL A 62 -7.99 19.33 9.41
N ASN A 63 -9.26 18.92 9.48
CA ASN A 63 -10.43 19.62 8.93
C ASN A 63 -10.21 20.12 7.49
N PRO A 64 -9.88 19.24 6.53
CA PRO A 64 -9.66 19.64 5.14
C PRO A 64 -10.97 20.11 4.49
N ALA A 65 -10.85 20.86 3.39
CA ALA A 65 -12.00 21.25 2.58
C ALA A 65 -12.75 19.98 2.12
N ARG A 66 -14.04 19.88 2.47
CA ARG A 66 -14.84 18.71 2.13
C ARG A 66 -15.16 18.70 0.64
N SER A 67 -14.98 17.53 0.03
CA SER A 67 -15.37 17.22 -1.34
C SER A 67 -16.15 15.92 -1.32
N LEU A 68 -17.15 15.79 -2.21
CA LEU A 68 -17.85 14.52 -2.44
C LEU A 68 -17.13 13.65 -3.47
N ASN A 69 -16.14 14.20 -4.18
CA ASN A 69 -15.50 13.57 -5.32
C ASN A 69 -14.14 12.94 -4.99
N CYS A 70 -13.65 13.11 -3.76
CA CYS A 70 -12.36 12.56 -3.37
C CYS A 70 -12.28 12.34 -1.86
N HIS A 71 -11.34 11.49 -1.46
CA HIS A 71 -11.01 11.27 -0.07
C HIS A 71 -10.40 12.53 0.59
N PRO A 72 -10.65 12.74 1.90
CA PRO A 72 -10.30 13.99 2.57
C PRO A 72 -8.79 14.25 2.71
N LEU A 73 -7.97 13.20 2.78
CA LEU A 73 -6.53 13.32 3.08
C LEU A 73 -5.60 12.63 2.08
N ALA A 74 -6.07 11.62 1.34
CA ALA A 74 -5.24 10.87 0.41
C ALA A 74 -6.07 10.27 -0.73
N GLN A 75 -5.66 10.52 -1.96
CA GLN A 75 -6.28 10.01 -3.19
C GLN A 75 -5.59 8.75 -3.71
N VAL A 76 -4.36 8.49 -3.24
CA VAL A 76 -3.56 7.33 -3.62
C VAL A 76 -3.37 6.43 -2.41
N MET A 77 -3.70 5.15 -2.57
CA MET A 77 -3.47 4.11 -1.56
C MET A 77 -2.28 3.22 -1.96
N LEU A 78 -1.42 2.93 -0.99
CA LEU A 78 -0.40 1.88 -1.09
C LEU A 78 -0.70 0.75 -0.09
N ALA A 79 -0.87 -0.44 -0.62
CA ALA A 79 -0.94 -1.68 0.15
C ALA A 79 0.30 -2.52 -0.15
N PHE A 80 1.17 -2.70 0.83
CA PHE A 80 2.32 -3.58 0.74
C PHE A 80 2.05 -4.81 1.60
N GLN A 81 2.28 -5.99 1.05
CA GLN A 81 2.10 -7.27 1.72
C GLN A 81 3.29 -8.16 1.41
N VAL A 82 3.71 -8.93 2.40
CA VAL A 82 4.60 -10.08 2.17
C VAL A 82 3.69 -11.29 1.93
N GLU A 83 3.92 -12.03 0.86
CA GLU A 83 3.13 -13.22 0.53
C GLU A 83 3.37 -14.30 1.60
N GLU A 84 2.51 -14.31 2.61
CA GLU A 84 2.42 -15.37 3.61
C GLU A 84 1.19 -16.22 3.32
N ALA A 85 1.29 -17.16 2.39
CA ALA A 85 0.28 -18.21 2.32
C ALA A 85 0.84 -19.46 1.63
N GLU A 86 1.04 -20.53 2.41
CA GLU A 86 0.77 -21.84 1.85
C GLU A 86 -0.67 -21.85 1.30
N PRO A 87 -0.92 -22.48 0.14
CA PRO A 87 -2.27 -22.56 -0.39
C PRO A 87 -3.21 -23.20 0.64
N PRO A 88 -4.45 -22.71 0.81
CA PRO A 88 -5.36 -23.23 1.82
C PRO A 88 -5.59 -24.72 1.58
N ARG A 89 -5.39 -25.56 2.61
CA ARG A 89 -5.58 -27.02 2.51
C ARG A 89 -6.87 -27.45 3.18
N MET A 90 -7.61 -28.33 2.51
CA MET A 90 -8.83 -28.95 3.05
C MET A 90 -8.74 -30.47 2.86
N ALA A 91 -8.41 -31.20 3.92
CA ALA A 91 -8.10 -32.63 3.87
C ALA A 91 -7.03 -32.93 2.80
N SER A 92 -7.36 -33.70 1.75
CA SER A 92 -6.48 -34.03 0.64
C SER A 92 -6.50 -33.01 -0.51
N LEU A 93 -7.27 -31.94 -0.40
CA LEU A 93 -7.42 -30.90 -1.43
C LEU A 93 -6.51 -29.71 -1.13
N THR A 94 -5.84 -29.23 -2.16
CA THR A 94 -5.11 -27.97 -2.17
C THR A 94 -5.95 -26.92 -2.87
N GLY A 95 -6.30 -25.86 -2.15
CA GLY A 95 -7.00 -24.70 -2.69
C GLY A 95 -6.03 -23.70 -3.31
N ARG A 96 -6.58 -22.70 -4.00
CA ARG A 96 -5.83 -21.53 -4.49
C ARG A 96 -6.63 -20.28 -4.20
N HIS A 97 -5.94 -19.18 -3.95
CA HIS A 97 -6.59 -17.88 -3.92
C HIS A 97 -7.00 -17.50 -5.34
N GLN A 98 -8.28 -17.18 -5.52
CA GLN A 98 -8.80 -16.60 -6.75
C GLN A 98 -9.16 -15.15 -6.44
N PRO A 99 -8.43 -14.18 -7.02
CA PRO A 99 -8.81 -12.77 -6.91
C PRO A 99 -10.22 -12.58 -7.47
N VAL A 100 -11.04 -11.82 -6.74
CA VAL A 100 -12.37 -11.40 -7.17
C VAL A 100 -12.29 -9.93 -7.48
N ASP A 101 -12.58 -9.57 -8.73
CA ASP A 101 -12.77 -8.18 -9.12
C ASP A 101 -14.18 -7.74 -8.70
N LEU A 102 -14.24 -6.74 -7.82
CA LEU A 102 -15.49 -6.17 -7.34
C LEU A 102 -16.02 -5.07 -8.27
N GLY A 103 -15.24 -4.64 -9.27
CA GLY A 103 -15.61 -3.58 -10.20
C GLY A 103 -15.76 -2.20 -9.55
N VAL A 104 -15.16 -2.00 -8.37
CA VAL A 104 -15.26 -0.76 -7.60
C VAL A 104 -13.87 -0.33 -7.15
N ALA A 105 -13.46 0.87 -7.54
CA ALA A 105 -12.26 1.53 -7.04
C ALA A 105 -12.60 2.29 -5.75
N LYS A 106 -11.85 2.00 -4.67
CA LYS A 106 -12.05 2.69 -3.39
C LYS A 106 -11.31 4.02 -3.31
N PHE A 107 -10.25 4.19 -4.11
CA PHE A 107 -9.42 5.39 -4.20
C PHE A 107 -9.23 5.72 -5.68
N ASP A 108 -8.82 6.95 -5.99
CA ASP A 108 -8.53 7.36 -7.36
C ASP A 108 -7.47 6.43 -7.98
N LEU A 109 -6.43 6.09 -7.19
CA LEU A 109 -5.44 5.05 -7.48
C LEU A 109 -5.14 4.20 -6.24
N CYS A 110 -5.01 2.89 -6.42
CA CYS A 110 -4.60 1.96 -5.39
C CYS A 110 -3.55 1.00 -5.94
N PHE A 111 -2.32 1.15 -5.44
CA PHE A 111 -1.21 0.24 -5.72
C PHE A 111 -1.20 -0.84 -4.66
N LYS A 112 -1.33 -2.10 -5.08
CA LYS A 112 -1.16 -3.27 -4.23
C LYS A 112 0.13 -3.96 -4.65
N VAL A 113 1.03 -4.18 -3.71
CA VAL A 113 2.36 -4.72 -3.93
C VAL A 113 2.52 -5.93 -3.03
N VAL A 114 2.98 -7.04 -3.60
CA VAL A 114 3.17 -8.31 -2.93
C VAL A 114 4.62 -8.74 -3.13
N GLU A 115 5.37 -8.81 -2.04
CA GLU A 115 6.71 -9.38 -2.04
C GLU A 115 6.63 -10.90 -1.89
N ARG A 116 7.34 -11.63 -2.75
CA ARG A 116 7.35 -13.09 -2.78
C ARG A 116 8.63 -13.66 -2.22
N PHE A 117 8.52 -14.81 -1.60
CA PHE A 117 9.64 -15.62 -1.15
C PHE A 117 9.53 -17.05 -1.67
N THR A 118 10.67 -17.69 -1.91
CA THR A 118 10.74 -19.13 -2.17
C THR A 118 10.42 -19.92 -0.90
N PRO A 119 10.12 -21.23 -1.01
CA PRO A 119 9.96 -22.09 0.16
C PRO A 119 11.18 -22.09 1.10
N GLU A 120 12.37 -21.78 0.56
CA GLU A 120 13.63 -21.68 1.31
C GLU A 120 13.83 -20.30 1.95
N GLY A 121 12.88 -19.37 1.80
CA GLY A 121 12.93 -18.02 2.38
C GLY A 121 13.80 -17.04 1.60
N THR A 122 14.17 -17.33 0.35
CA THR A 122 14.90 -16.38 -0.51
C THR A 122 13.92 -15.49 -1.28
N ALA A 123 14.28 -14.22 -1.48
CA ALA A 123 13.44 -13.28 -2.23
C ALA A 123 13.19 -13.80 -3.66
N ALA A 124 11.91 -13.89 -4.03
CA ALA A 124 11.43 -14.37 -5.33
C ALA A 124 10.85 -13.25 -6.21
N GLY A 125 11.09 -12.00 -5.83
CA GLY A 125 10.64 -10.81 -6.55
C GLY A 125 9.39 -10.17 -5.94
N VAL A 126 8.87 -9.18 -6.63
CA VAL A 126 7.72 -8.38 -6.22
C VAL A 126 6.71 -8.35 -7.36
N GLU A 127 5.44 -8.61 -7.04
CA GLU A 127 4.33 -8.44 -7.97
C GLU A 127 3.47 -7.25 -7.55
N GLY A 128 2.86 -6.56 -8.51
CA GLY A 128 1.99 -5.42 -8.23
C GLY A 128 0.76 -5.37 -9.10
N THR A 129 -0.32 -4.83 -8.56
CA THR A 129 -1.55 -4.50 -9.29
C THR A 129 -1.94 -3.07 -9.03
N VAL A 130 -2.44 -2.39 -10.06
CA VAL A 130 -3.05 -1.06 -9.95
C VAL A 130 -4.56 -1.15 -10.15
N GLU A 131 -5.30 -0.63 -9.18
CA GLU A 131 -6.75 -0.42 -9.25
C GLU A 131 -6.97 1.10 -9.37
N TYR A 132 -7.89 1.53 -10.23
CA TYR A 132 -8.08 2.95 -10.54
C TYR A 132 -9.55 3.29 -10.75
N ALA A 133 -9.92 4.52 -10.39
CA ALA A 133 -11.26 5.05 -10.62
C ALA A 133 -11.42 5.46 -12.09
N THR A 134 -12.36 4.85 -12.81
CA THR A 134 -12.53 5.02 -14.27
C THR A 134 -13.12 6.37 -14.67
N ASP A 135 -13.68 7.12 -13.72
CA ASP A 135 -14.12 8.50 -13.87
C ASP A 135 -12.96 9.51 -13.74
N VAL A 136 -11.78 9.05 -13.29
CA VAL A 136 -10.55 9.86 -13.16
C VAL A 136 -9.48 9.43 -14.17
N PHE A 137 -9.28 8.12 -14.35
CA PHE A 137 -8.22 7.56 -15.20
C PHE A 137 -8.77 6.61 -16.26
N ASP A 138 -8.18 6.67 -17.46
CA ASP A 138 -8.33 5.62 -18.45
C ASP A 138 -7.29 4.50 -18.27
N ALA A 139 -7.53 3.38 -18.93
CA ALA A 139 -6.70 2.18 -18.82
C ALA A 139 -5.26 2.40 -19.32
N ASP A 140 -5.07 3.29 -20.29
CA ASP A 140 -3.75 3.56 -20.86
C ASP A 140 -2.91 4.39 -19.88
N THR A 141 -3.51 5.40 -19.26
CA THR A 141 -2.89 6.22 -18.22
C THR A 141 -2.51 5.37 -17.01
N ALA A 142 -3.42 4.52 -16.52
CA ALA A 142 -3.12 3.62 -15.39
C ALA A 142 -1.97 2.66 -15.71
N ARG A 143 -1.90 2.15 -16.95
CA ARG A 143 -0.81 1.27 -17.40
C ARG A 143 0.52 2.03 -17.49
N THR A 144 0.52 3.25 -18.01
CA THR A 144 1.71 4.10 -18.05
C THR A 144 2.22 4.38 -16.64
N LEU A 145 1.36 4.78 -15.70
CA LEU A 145 1.77 5.02 -14.31
C LEU A 145 2.39 3.77 -13.66
N ALA A 146 1.83 2.58 -13.92
CA ALA A 146 2.40 1.34 -13.42
C ALA A 146 3.76 1.03 -14.05
N ALA A 147 3.93 1.24 -15.36
CA ALA A 147 5.19 1.03 -16.05
C ALA A 147 6.27 2.02 -15.57
N ASP A 148 5.92 3.30 -15.46
CA ASP A 148 6.81 4.35 -14.98
C ASP A 148 7.27 4.09 -13.54
N LEU A 149 6.38 3.58 -12.69
CA LEU A 149 6.75 3.14 -11.34
C LEU A 149 7.79 2.01 -11.36
N VAL A 150 7.60 1.00 -12.22
CA VAL A 150 8.56 -0.10 -12.36
C VAL A 150 9.91 0.42 -12.84
N THR A 151 9.93 1.21 -13.91
CA THR A 151 11.17 1.81 -14.43
C THR A 151 11.86 2.68 -13.37
N PHE A 152 11.09 3.48 -12.62
CA PHE A 152 11.64 4.27 -11.53
C PHE A 152 12.29 3.39 -10.45
N LEU A 153 11.64 2.30 -10.03
CA LEU A 153 12.17 1.39 -9.01
C LEU A 153 13.42 0.63 -9.47
N GLU A 154 13.55 0.35 -10.77
CA GLU A 154 14.76 -0.27 -11.34
C GLU A 154 15.94 0.70 -11.36
N GLU A 155 15.70 2.00 -11.59
CA GLU A 155 16.73 3.03 -11.66
C GLU A 155 17.11 3.61 -10.29
N ALA A 156 16.16 3.65 -9.36
CA ALA A 156 16.27 4.31 -8.06
C ALA A 156 17.47 3.83 -7.20
N PRO A 157 17.81 2.51 -7.11
CA PRO A 157 18.97 2.06 -6.37
C PRO A 157 20.29 2.67 -6.88
N GLY A 158 20.40 2.91 -8.19
CA GLY A 158 21.57 3.56 -8.80
C GLY A 158 21.63 5.07 -8.57
N ARG A 159 20.53 5.69 -8.11
CA ARG A 159 20.42 7.12 -7.77
C ARG A 159 20.56 7.40 -6.28
N ALA A 160 20.62 6.36 -5.46
CA ALA A 160 20.82 6.45 -4.00
C ALA A 160 22.29 6.34 -3.58
N ALA A 161 23.21 6.16 -4.54
CA ALA A 161 24.63 5.88 -4.33
C ALA A 161 25.53 7.09 -4.60
#